data_AF-F8B0K5-F1
#
_entry.id   AF-F8B0K5-F1
#
_cell.length_a   1.000
_cell.length_b   1.000
_cell.length_c   1.000
_cell.angle_alpha   90.00
_cell.angle_beta   90.00
_cell.angle_gamma   90.00
#
_symmetry.space_group_name_H-M   'P 1'
#
loop_
_entity.id
_entity.type
_entity.pdbx_description
1 polymer ?
#
loop_
_entity_poly.entity_id
_entity_poly.type
_entity_poly.pdbx_seq_one_letter_code
_entity_poly.pdbx_strand_id
1 'polypeptide(L)'
;MIMIKPPSITYGQQVALLGAARCAFGVGLLTRPARFARLVGVDRVTAERTAWLTQLAAARDIAVGAGLLATLLRRDGPPARGWLRAGALIDTADAAVLLSAGIRRDIAWAPAVAAALTAAGGAVQAGLLTTRPPVNTDPADRRQAARAAACRAGCLTERPRGTNPPRETSHTSRRGEWRGMSDDKEATVATHQVVKTEEEWRKELPTERYAILRNAATEPPFSGSYTYSKETGIYRCGACGNALFDSSTKYDSGSGWPSFYEPKVADALELVEDHSHGMIRTEVRCRRCGSHLGHVFDDGPAPTGQRFCMNSLALDLDPVPENPA
;
A
#
# COMPACT_ATOMS: atom_id res chain seq x y z
N MET A 1 -48.75 22.64 -22.39
CA MET A 1 -47.37 22.42 -21.94
C MET A 1 -46.91 21.07 -22.50
N ILE A 2 -46.20 21.10 -23.64
CA ILE A 2 -45.75 19.87 -24.32
C ILE A 2 -44.61 19.30 -23.48
N MET A 3 -44.88 18.23 -22.73
CA MET A 3 -43.83 17.44 -22.07
C MET A 3 -43.02 16.74 -23.16
N ILE A 4 -41.91 17.35 -23.56
CA ILE A 4 -40.88 16.69 -24.35
C ILE A 4 -40.28 15.62 -23.44
N LYS A 5 -40.70 14.36 -23.63
CA LYS A 5 -40.10 13.21 -22.95
C LYS A 5 -38.64 13.13 -23.41
N PRO A 6 -37.65 13.22 -22.51
CA PRO A 6 -36.24 13.15 -22.91
C PRO A 6 -35.97 11.82 -23.62
N PRO A 7 -35.05 11.79 -24.60
CA PRO A 7 -34.73 10.58 -25.33
C PRO A 7 -34.27 9.48 -24.36
N SER A 8 -34.93 8.32 -24.40
CA SER A 8 -34.59 7.19 -23.54
C SER A 8 -33.25 6.60 -23.98
N ILE A 9 -32.23 6.72 -23.11
CA ILE A 9 -30.90 6.15 -23.35
C ILE A 9 -30.99 4.62 -23.38
N THR A 10 -30.48 3.99 -24.44
CA THR A 10 -30.46 2.53 -24.60
C THR A 10 -29.48 1.86 -23.62
N TYR A 11 -29.64 0.56 -23.40
CA TYR A 11 -28.73 -0.22 -22.53
C TYR A 11 -27.27 -0.12 -22.99
N GLY A 12 -27.02 -0.29 -24.29
CA GLY A 12 -25.66 -0.17 -24.86
C GLY A 12 -25.06 1.21 -24.66
N GLN A 13 -25.85 2.28 -24.82
CA GLN A 13 -25.40 3.65 -24.53
C GLN A 13 -25.11 3.88 -23.04
N GLN A 14 -25.89 3.29 -22.13
CA GLN A 14 -25.62 3.37 -20.68
C GLN A 14 -24.31 2.66 -20.32
N VAL A 15 -24.06 1.48 -20.88
CA VAL A 15 -22.79 0.74 -20.70
C VAL A 15 -21.61 1.52 -21.30
N ALA A 16 -21.79 2.13 -22.48
CA ALA A 16 -20.77 2.95 -23.13
C ALA A 16 -20.40 4.17 -22.27
N LEU A 17 -21.42 4.92 -21.80
CA LEU A 17 -21.23 6.10 -20.97
C LEU A 17 -20.52 5.75 -19.65
N LEU A 18 -20.94 4.67 -18.99
CA LEU A 18 -20.31 4.24 -17.75
C LEU A 18 -18.85 3.81 -17.97
N GLY A 19 -18.59 3.00 -19.00
CA GLY A 19 -17.24 2.58 -19.35
C GLY A 19 -16.31 3.75 -19.68
N ALA A 20 -16.78 4.69 -20.51
CA ALA A 20 -16.04 5.89 -20.86
C ALA A 20 -15.79 6.81 -19.66
N ALA A 21 -16.79 6.99 -18.79
CA ALA A 21 -16.66 7.79 -17.57
C ALA A 21 -15.59 7.22 -16.62
N ARG A 22 -15.55 5.88 -16.43
CA ARG A 22 -14.51 5.23 -15.61
C ARG A 22 -13.11 5.40 -16.21
N CYS A 23 -12.96 5.21 -17.52
CA CYS A 23 -11.68 5.46 -18.18
C CYS A 23 -11.23 6.92 -18.04
N ALA A 24 -12.14 7.88 -18.27
CA ALA A 24 -11.83 9.31 -18.14
C ALA A 24 -11.44 9.68 -16.70
N PHE A 25 -12.17 9.18 -15.72
CA PHE A 25 -11.85 9.38 -14.30
C PHE A 25 -10.49 8.79 -13.94
N GLY A 26 -10.23 7.53 -14.33
CA GLY A 26 -8.95 6.87 -14.09
C GLY A 26 -7.78 7.59 -14.78
N VAL A 27 -7.93 8.05 -16.02
CA VAL A 27 -6.89 8.87 -16.70
C VAL A 27 -6.66 10.19 -15.94
N GLY A 28 -7.71 10.83 -15.43
CA GLY A 28 -7.60 12.00 -14.57
C GLY A 28 -6.76 11.72 -13.32
N LEU A 29 -7.06 10.64 -12.61
CA LEU A 29 -6.30 10.18 -11.44
C LEU A 29 -4.83 9.87 -11.80
N LEU A 30 -4.58 9.21 -12.93
CA LEU A 30 -3.25 8.78 -13.36
C LEU A 30 -2.33 9.97 -13.71
N THR A 31 -2.88 11.00 -14.35
CA THR A 31 -2.11 12.17 -14.80
C THR A 31 -1.70 13.09 -13.64
N ARG A 32 -2.51 13.17 -12.57
CA ARG A 32 -2.26 14.05 -11.43
C ARG A 32 -2.62 13.41 -10.07
N PRO A 33 -1.97 12.31 -9.69
CA PRO A 33 -2.39 11.49 -8.55
C PRO A 33 -2.37 12.25 -7.21
N ALA A 34 -1.27 12.96 -6.90
CA ALA A 34 -1.18 13.73 -5.65
C ALA A 34 -2.20 14.88 -5.57
N ARG A 35 -2.64 15.45 -6.71
CA ARG A 35 -3.66 16.51 -6.69
C ARG A 35 -5.03 15.96 -6.30
N PHE A 36 -5.35 14.73 -6.73
CA PHE A 36 -6.61 14.09 -6.36
C PHE A 36 -6.65 13.66 -4.90
N ALA A 37 -5.56 13.10 -4.36
CA ALA A 37 -5.45 12.82 -2.93
C ALA A 37 -5.65 14.10 -2.08
N ARG A 38 -5.10 15.24 -2.54
CA ARG A 38 -5.31 16.52 -1.89
C ARG A 38 -6.75 17.05 -1.96
N LEU A 39 -7.51 16.72 -3.01
CA LEU A 39 -8.94 17.12 -3.09
C LEU A 39 -9.78 16.46 -1.99
N VAL A 40 -9.35 15.29 -1.50
CA VAL A 40 -10.00 14.64 -0.36
C VAL A 40 -9.44 15.06 1.00
N GLY A 41 -8.55 16.05 1.03
CA GLY A 41 -8.02 16.63 2.26
C GLY A 41 -6.78 15.94 2.81
N VAL A 42 -6.12 15.08 2.03
CA VAL A 42 -4.78 14.57 2.37
C VAL A 42 -3.76 15.70 2.25
N ASP A 43 -2.85 15.82 3.21
CA ASP A 43 -1.79 16.81 3.16
C ASP A 43 -0.85 16.57 1.96
N ARG A 44 -0.06 17.60 1.59
CA ARG A 44 0.77 17.54 0.40
C ARG A 44 1.83 16.44 0.45
N VAL A 45 2.48 16.25 1.60
CA VAL A 45 3.59 15.30 1.74
C VAL A 45 3.06 13.88 1.67
N THR A 46 1.99 13.59 2.40
CA THR A 46 1.33 12.28 2.35
C THR A 46 0.77 12.00 0.97
N ALA A 47 0.16 12.99 0.31
CA ALA A 47 -0.36 12.83 -1.05
C ALA A 47 0.73 12.53 -2.09
N GLU A 48 1.92 13.12 -1.95
CA GLU A 48 3.06 12.83 -2.82
C GLU A 48 3.64 11.43 -2.53
N ARG A 49 3.80 11.06 -1.25
CA ARG A 49 4.28 9.73 -0.83
C ARG A 49 3.35 8.58 -1.20
N THR A 50 2.04 8.84 -1.19
CA THR A 50 0.99 7.84 -1.47
C THR A 50 0.40 7.94 -2.87
N ALA A 51 1.00 8.75 -3.76
CA ALA A 51 0.53 8.95 -5.12
C ALA A 51 0.36 7.63 -5.90
N TRP A 52 1.19 6.63 -5.62
CA TRP A 52 1.11 5.30 -6.21
C TRP A 52 -0.21 4.57 -5.89
N LEU A 53 -0.83 4.80 -4.72
CA LEU A 53 -2.16 4.26 -4.39
C LEU A 53 -3.25 4.85 -5.29
N THR A 54 -3.18 6.16 -5.54
CA THR A 54 -4.08 6.82 -6.49
C THR A 54 -3.87 6.31 -7.92
N GLN A 55 -2.63 5.99 -8.30
CA GLN A 55 -2.32 5.40 -9.60
C GLN A 55 -2.82 3.94 -9.72
N LEU A 56 -2.79 3.15 -8.64
CA LEU A 56 -3.40 1.82 -8.62
C LEU A 56 -4.93 1.88 -8.77
N ALA A 57 -5.58 2.79 -8.04
CA ALA A 57 -7.02 3.03 -8.20
C ALA A 57 -7.34 3.46 -9.64
N ALA A 58 -6.53 4.35 -10.21
CA ALA A 58 -6.63 4.78 -11.60
C ALA A 58 -6.53 3.61 -12.60
N ALA A 59 -5.52 2.76 -12.45
CA ALA A 59 -5.30 1.62 -13.33
C ALA A 59 -6.48 0.63 -13.27
N ARG A 60 -7.01 0.38 -12.07
CA ARG A 60 -8.20 -0.46 -11.85
C ARG A 60 -9.44 0.14 -12.53
N ASP A 61 -9.67 1.43 -12.39
CA ASP A 61 -10.83 2.11 -13.02
C ASP A 61 -10.74 2.11 -14.54
N ILE A 62 -9.53 2.33 -15.09
CA ILE A 62 -9.27 2.20 -16.52
C ILE A 62 -9.55 0.77 -16.99
N ALA A 63 -9.08 -0.25 -16.25
CA ALA A 63 -9.28 -1.65 -16.63
C ALA A 63 -10.77 -2.05 -16.64
N VAL A 64 -11.53 -1.67 -15.62
CA VAL A 64 -12.98 -1.95 -15.56
C VAL A 64 -13.73 -1.19 -16.66
N GLY A 65 -13.40 0.09 -16.87
CA GLY A 65 -13.99 0.90 -17.93
C GLY A 65 -13.71 0.37 -19.33
N ALA A 66 -12.46 0.00 -19.60
CA ALA A 66 -12.04 -0.60 -20.87
C ALA A 66 -12.70 -1.96 -21.08
N GLY A 67 -12.82 -2.76 -20.02
CA GLY A 67 -13.56 -4.03 -20.04
C GLY A 67 -15.03 -3.85 -20.43
N LEU A 68 -15.72 -2.87 -19.84
CA LEU A 68 -17.10 -2.50 -20.22
C LEU A 68 -17.20 -2.09 -21.68
N LEU A 69 -16.32 -1.20 -22.15
CA LEU A 69 -16.30 -0.74 -23.54
C LEU A 69 -16.01 -1.89 -24.51
N ALA A 70 -15.10 -2.80 -24.16
CA ALA A 70 -14.76 -3.96 -24.98
C ALA A 70 -15.95 -4.90 -25.19
N THR A 71 -16.91 -4.95 -24.25
CA THR A 71 -18.14 -5.74 -24.44
C THR A 71 -19.05 -5.20 -25.55
N LEU A 72 -18.91 -3.92 -25.91
CA LEU A 72 -19.68 -3.31 -27.00
C LEU A 72 -19.07 -3.61 -28.37
N LEU A 73 -17.78 -3.98 -28.41
CA LEU A 73 -17.02 -4.23 -29.64
C LEU A 73 -17.03 -5.71 -30.06
N ARG A 74 -17.42 -6.63 -29.17
CA ARG A 74 -17.36 -8.08 -29.41
C ARG A 74 -18.75 -8.67 -29.59
N ARG A 75 -18.95 -9.45 -30.66
CA ARG A 75 -20.15 -10.29 -30.85
C ARG A 75 -20.23 -11.46 -29.86
N ASP A 76 -19.08 -12.06 -29.53
CA ASP A 76 -19.00 -13.29 -28.72
C ASP A 76 -18.28 -13.10 -27.36
N GLY A 77 -18.13 -11.84 -26.91
CA GLY A 77 -17.41 -11.51 -25.68
C GLY A 77 -18.17 -11.85 -24.39
N PRO A 78 -17.49 -11.88 -23.23
CA PRO A 78 -18.17 -12.04 -21.94
C PRO A 78 -19.19 -10.91 -21.74
N PRO A 79 -20.37 -11.21 -21.16
CA PRO A 79 -21.45 -10.25 -21.05
C PRO A 79 -21.06 -9.07 -20.16
N ALA A 80 -21.52 -7.86 -20.51
CA ALA A 80 -21.32 -6.63 -19.74
C ALA A 80 -21.65 -6.79 -18.24
N ARG A 81 -22.57 -7.69 -17.90
CA ARG A 81 -22.95 -8.03 -16.52
C ARG A 81 -21.77 -8.41 -15.62
N GLY A 82 -20.75 -9.11 -16.14
CA GLY A 82 -19.57 -9.46 -15.36
C GLY A 82 -18.79 -8.23 -14.93
N TRP A 83 -18.49 -7.36 -15.90
CA TRP A 83 -17.79 -6.09 -15.67
C TRP A 83 -18.58 -5.10 -14.83
N LEU A 84 -19.91 -5.03 -15.02
CA LEU A 84 -20.79 -4.19 -14.20
C LEU A 84 -20.80 -4.63 -12.73
N ARG A 85 -20.83 -5.95 -12.46
CA ARG A 85 -20.73 -6.47 -11.08
C ARG A 85 -19.37 -6.17 -10.46
N ALA A 86 -18.29 -6.37 -11.21
CA ALA A 86 -16.94 -6.05 -10.75
C ALA A 86 -16.81 -4.56 -10.40
N GLY A 87 -17.29 -3.67 -11.27
CA GLY A 87 -17.33 -2.22 -11.01
C GLY A 87 -18.16 -1.86 -9.78
N ALA A 88 -19.35 -2.46 -9.61
CA ALA A 88 -20.20 -2.19 -8.45
C ALA A 88 -19.55 -2.62 -7.12
N LEU A 89 -18.88 -3.78 -7.11
CA LEU A 89 -18.15 -4.25 -5.92
C LEU A 89 -16.98 -3.33 -5.57
N ILE A 90 -16.23 -2.90 -6.59
CA ILE A 90 -15.12 -1.96 -6.44
C ILE A 90 -15.62 -0.64 -5.86
N ASP A 91 -16.66 -0.06 -6.44
CA ASP A 91 -17.21 1.23 -5.98
C ASP A 91 -17.77 1.14 -4.56
N THR A 92 -18.38 0.01 -4.21
CA THR A 92 -18.86 -0.24 -2.83
C THR A 92 -17.69 -0.32 -1.84
N ALA A 93 -16.61 -1.01 -2.22
CA ALA A 93 -15.42 -1.09 -1.38
C ALA A 93 -14.76 0.28 -1.19
N ASP A 94 -14.64 1.07 -2.26
CA ASP A 94 -14.08 2.42 -2.19
C ASP A 94 -14.93 3.34 -1.30
N ALA A 95 -16.25 3.29 -1.41
CA ALA A 95 -17.15 4.06 -0.55
C ALA A 95 -16.93 3.71 0.93
N ALA A 96 -16.80 2.43 1.27
CA ALA A 96 -16.55 1.99 2.63
C ALA A 96 -15.18 2.46 3.15
N VAL A 97 -14.13 2.38 2.32
CA VAL A 97 -12.78 2.84 2.69
C VAL A 97 -12.76 4.35 2.92
N LEU A 98 -13.38 5.13 2.03
CA LEU A 98 -13.44 6.60 2.16
C LEU A 98 -14.23 7.04 3.39
N LEU A 99 -15.36 6.39 3.68
CA LEU A 99 -16.13 6.66 4.91
C LEU A 99 -15.34 6.31 6.17
N SER A 100 -14.67 5.15 6.17
CA SER A 100 -13.82 4.74 7.29
C SER A 100 -12.68 5.74 7.53
N ALA A 101 -12.00 6.18 6.48
CA ALA A 101 -10.96 7.21 6.56
C ALA A 101 -11.50 8.55 7.09
N GLY A 102 -12.70 8.95 6.67
CA GLY A 102 -13.38 10.14 7.20
C GLY A 102 -13.73 10.02 8.69
N ILE A 103 -14.22 8.85 9.14
CA ILE A 103 -14.52 8.58 10.56
C ILE A 103 -13.26 8.64 11.42
N ARG A 104 -12.15 8.08 10.94
CA ARG A 104 -10.86 8.09 11.61
C ARG A 104 -10.14 9.43 11.57
N ARG A 105 -10.70 10.45 10.88
CA ARG A 105 -10.11 11.77 10.66
C ARG A 105 -8.80 11.74 9.84
N ASP A 106 -8.57 10.68 9.07
CA ASP A 106 -7.40 10.56 8.17
C ASP A 106 -7.52 11.51 6.96
N ILE A 107 -8.76 11.82 6.57
CA ILE A 107 -9.11 12.72 5.47
C ILE A 107 -10.24 13.66 5.92
N ALA A 108 -10.42 14.78 5.22
CA ALA A 108 -11.46 15.73 5.57
C ALA A 108 -12.86 15.10 5.39
N TRP A 109 -13.72 15.26 6.41
CA TRP A 109 -15.04 14.62 6.46
C TRP A 109 -15.94 14.97 5.25
N ALA A 110 -16.02 16.26 4.89
CA ALA A 110 -16.88 16.72 3.80
C ALA A 110 -16.52 16.07 2.43
N PRO A 111 -15.25 16.08 1.98
CA PRO A 111 -14.90 15.41 0.74
C PRO A 111 -14.91 13.88 0.84
N ALA A 112 -14.68 13.30 2.02
CA ALA A 112 -14.85 11.85 2.24
C ALA A 112 -16.28 11.39 1.93
N VAL A 113 -17.27 12.11 2.47
CA VAL A 113 -18.71 11.85 2.20
C VAL A 113 -19.05 12.07 0.73
N ALA A 114 -18.58 13.16 0.13
CA ALA A 114 -18.86 13.44 -1.29
C ALA A 114 -18.29 12.35 -2.22
N ALA A 115 -17.06 11.89 -1.96
CA ALA A 115 -16.43 10.83 -2.73
C ALA A 115 -17.14 9.47 -2.51
N ALA A 116 -17.52 9.15 -1.27
CA ALA A 116 -18.27 7.94 -0.95
C ALA A 116 -19.66 7.91 -1.59
N LEU A 117 -20.39 9.03 -1.60
CA LEU A 117 -21.69 9.13 -2.28
C LEU A 117 -21.56 8.95 -3.80
N THR A 118 -20.50 9.51 -4.39
CA THR A 118 -20.20 9.35 -5.82
C THR A 118 -19.96 7.88 -6.17
N ALA A 119 -19.13 7.19 -5.37
CA ALA A 119 -18.85 5.77 -5.54
C ALA A 119 -20.13 4.92 -5.33
N ALA A 120 -20.90 5.18 -4.28
CA ALA A 120 -22.18 4.50 -4.04
C ALA A 120 -23.17 4.69 -5.22
N GLY A 121 -23.22 5.88 -5.81
CA GLY A 121 -23.99 6.15 -7.02
C GLY A 121 -23.57 5.30 -8.21
N GLY A 122 -22.26 5.12 -8.41
CA GLY A 122 -21.68 4.21 -9.42
C GLY A 122 -22.10 2.76 -9.20
N ALA A 123 -22.04 2.27 -7.96
CA ALA A 123 -22.48 0.93 -7.58
C ALA A 123 -23.97 0.71 -7.85
N VAL A 124 -24.83 1.66 -7.48
CA VAL A 124 -26.28 1.59 -7.73
C VAL A 124 -26.57 1.58 -9.23
N GLN A 125 -25.95 2.48 -10.00
CA GLN A 125 -26.14 2.54 -11.45
C GLN A 125 -25.71 1.25 -12.14
N ALA A 126 -24.54 0.71 -11.78
CA ALA A 126 -24.07 -0.58 -12.28
C ALA A 126 -25.00 -1.73 -11.87
N GLY A 127 -25.46 -1.76 -10.62
CA GLY A 127 -26.43 -2.72 -10.11
C GLY A 127 -27.74 -2.72 -10.89
N LEU A 128 -28.32 -1.54 -11.16
CA LEU A 128 -29.52 -1.38 -11.98
C LEU A 128 -29.33 -1.91 -13.41
N LEU A 129 -28.14 -1.73 -13.99
CA LEU A 129 -27.80 -2.28 -15.30
C LEU A 129 -27.62 -3.79 -15.29
N THR A 130 -27.25 -4.40 -14.16
CA THR A 130 -27.15 -5.86 -14.06
C THR A 130 -28.52 -6.54 -14.01
N THR A 131 -29.53 -5.88 -13.46
CA THR A 131 -30.89 -6.43 -13.30
C THR A 131 -31.81 -6.13 -14.48
N ARG A 132 -31.48 -5.15 -15.34
CA ARG A 132 -32.22 -4.89 -16.58
C ARG A 132 -32.07 -6.05 -17.58
N PRO A 133 -33.18 -6.55 -18.16
CA PRO A 133 -33.08 -7.41 -19.33
C PRO A 133 -32.49 -6.60 -20.49
N PRO A 134 -31.58 -7.18 -21.31
CA PRO A 134 -31.06 -6.49 -22.48
C PRO A 134 -32.23 -6.11 -23.40
N VAL A 135 -32.39 -4.81 -23.68
CA VAL A 135 -33.38 -4.27 -24.62
C VAL A 135 -32.85 -4.49 -26.04
N ASN A 136 -32.81 -5.75 -26.45
CA ASN A 136 -32.89 -6.30 -27.80
C ASN A 136 -32.42 -7.75 -27.69
N THR A 137 -33.36 -8.66 -27.48
CA THR A 137 -33.14 -10.04 -27.94
C THR A 137 -33.79 -10.12 -29.30
N ASP A 138 -32.96 -10.10 -30.35
CA ASP A 138 -33.36 -10.65 -31.63
C ASP A 138 -33.97 -12.04 -31.36
N PRO A 139 -35.13 -12.41 -31.95
CA PRO A 139 -35.72 -13.74 -31.81
C PRO A 139 -34.74 -14.90 -32.07
N ALA A 140 -33.63 -14.69 -32.77
CA ALA A 140 -32.53 -15.65 -32.90
C ALA A 140 -31.81 -15.98 -31.57
N ASP A 141 -31.55 -14.98 -30.72
CA ASP A 141 -30.84 -15.16 -29.44
C ASP A 141 -31.67 -15.91 -28.39
N ARG A 142 -33.00 -15.77 -28.43
CA ARG A 142 -33.91 -16.56 -27.58
C ARG A 142 -33.82 -18.05 -27.88
N ARG A 143 -33.63 -18.43 -29.15
CA ARG A 143 -33.47 -19.84 -29.55
C ARG A 143 -32.14 -20.41 -29.07
N GLN A 144 -31.09 -19.58 -29.03
CA GLN A 144 -29.77 -20.00 -28.60
C GLN A 144 -29.67 -20.12 -27.07
N ALA A 145 -30.28 -19.19 -26.33
CA ALA A 145 -30.42 -19.28 -24.87
C ALA A 145 -31.31 -20.48 -24.44
N ALA A 146 -32.40 -20.74 -25.16
CA ALA A 146 -33.24 -21.92 -24.92
C ALA A 146 -32.51 -23.23 -25.21
N ARG A 147 -31.68 -23.28 -26.27
CA ARG A 147 -30.81 -24.44 -26.57
C ARG A 147 -29.74 -24.67 -25.50
N ALA A 148 -29.12 -23.61 -24.97
CA ALA A 148 -28.12 -23.72 -23.91
C ALA A 148 -28.71 -24.10 -22.54
N ALA A 149 -30.00 -23.82 -22.30
CA ALA A 149 -30.74 -24.30 -21.13
C ALA A 149 -31.16 -25.78 -21.31
N ALA A 150 -31.59 -26.17 -22.51
CA ALA A 150 -31.93 -27.55 -22.85
C ALA A 150 -30.72 -28.51 -22.78
N CYS A 151 -29.53 -28.09 -23.24
CA CYS A 151 -28.30 -28.87 -23.09
C CYS A 151 -27.90 -29.10 -21.62
N ARG A 152 -28.21 -28.18 -20.71
CA ARG A 152 -27.93 -28.32 -19.28
C ARG A 152 -28.90 -29.27 -18.57
N ALA A 153 -30.13 -29.39 -19.06
CA ALA A 153 -31.12 -30.33 -18.53
C ALA A 153 -30.92 -31.77 -19.04
N GLY A 154 -30.35 -31.95 -20.24
CA GLY A 154 -30.17 -33.26 -20.87
C GLY A 154 -28.96 -34.08 -20.40
N CYS A 155 -27.97 -33.47 -19.74
CA CYS A 155 -26.72 -34.17 -19.37
C CYS A 155 -26.78 -34.96 -18.04
N LEU A 156 -27.94 -35.11 -17.39
CA LEU A 156 -28.06 -35.85 -16.13
C LEU A 156 -28.49 -37.32 -16.27
N THR A 157 -28.62 -37.83 -17.50
CA THR A 157 -28.98 -39.24 -17.72
C THR A 157 -28.02 -39.89 -18.70
N GLU A 158 -26.91 -40.43 -18.19
CA GLU A 158 -26.32 -41.67 -18.71
C GLU A 158 -25.12 -42.10 -17.86
N ARG A 159 -25.36 -43.12 -17.03
CA ARG A 159 -24.31 -43.99 -16.47
C ARG A 159 -23.99 -45.05 -17.53
N PRO A 160 -22.71 -45.39 -17.77
CA PRO A 160 -22.36 -46.73 -18.20
C PRO A 160 -21.65 -47.52 -17.08
N ARG A 161 -21.98 -48.80 -17.03
CA ARG A 161 -21.41 -49.83 -16.14
C ARG A 161 -20.00 -50.22 -16.60
N GLY A 162 -19.25 -50.78 -15.65
CA GLY A 162 -17.80 -50.97 -15.73
C GLY A 162 -17.30 -52.07 -16.66
N THR A 163 -15.97 -52.13 -16.77
CA THR A 163 -15.15 -53.35 -16.90
C THR A 163 -13.76 -53.06 -16.31
N ASN A 164 -13.22 -53.98 -15.50
CA ASN A 164 -11.79 -54.12 -15.15
C ASN A 164 -11.10 -54.91 -16.29
N PRO A 165 -9.75 -54.92 -16.54
CA PRO A 165 -8.63 -55.15 -15.57
C PRO A 165 -7.26 -54.49 -16.04
N PRO A 166 -6.02 -55.01 -15.80
CA PRO A 166 -5.34 -55.59 -14.63
C PRO A 166 -4.04 -54.85 -14.16
N ARG A 167 -3.50 -55.35 -13.03
CA ARG A 167 -2.18 -55.31 -12.36
C ARG A 167 -0.92 -54.58 -12.94
N GLU A 168 -0.20 -54.03 -11.96
CA GLU A 168 1.27 -53.94 -11.73
C GLU A 168 2.19 -53.40 -12.82
N THR A 169 2.95 -52.34 -12.49
CA THR A 169 4.39 -52.46 -12.18
C THR A 169 4.96 -51.15 -11.64
N SER A 170 5.96 -51.33 -10.79
CA SER A 170 6.84 -50.37 -10.13
C SER A 170 7.55 -49.41 -11.07
N HIS A 171 7.68 -48.12 -10.70
CA HIS A 171 8.93 -47.40 -10.87
C HIS A 171 9.14 -46.37 -9.76
N THR A 172 10.33 -46.46 -9.19
CA THR A 172 10.92 -45.73 -8.09
C THR A 172 11.55 -44.40 -8.55
N SER A 173 11.81 -43.53 -7.56
CA SER A 173 12.88 -42.50 -7.58
C SER A 173 12.58 -41.25 -8.43
N ARG A 174 12.80 -40.01 -8.01
CA ARG A 174 13.71 -39.44 -6.99
C ARG A 174 13.16 -38.05 -6.58
N ARG A 175 13.40 -37.70 -5.31
CA ARG A 175 13.34 -36.33 -4.80
C ARG A 175 14.38 -35.50 -5.55
N GLY A 176 13.94 -34.40 -6.16
CA GLY A 176 14.80 -33.36 -6.72
C GLY A 176 15.10 -32.32 -5.66
N GLU A 177 16.27 -32.47 -5.05
CA GLU A 177 16.95 -31.56 -4.15
C GLU A 177 17.37 -30.29 -4.92
N TRP A 178 16.84 -29.11 -4.54
CA TRP A 178 17.34 -27.84 -5.05
C TRP A 178 18.35 -27.25 -4.07
N ARG A 179 19.62 -27.46 -4.42
CA ARG A 179 20.80 -26.95 -3.76
C ARG A 179 21.17 -25.59 -4.38
N GLY A 180 21.49 -24.65 -3.49
CA GLY A 180 22.21 -23.38 -3.61
C GLY A 180 22.57 -22.77 -4.98
N MET A 181 22.25 -21.48 -5.11
CA MET A 181 23.13 -20.50 -5.73
C MET A 181 23.29 -19.34 -4.73
N SER A 182 24.48 -19.21 -4.17
CA SER A 182 24.95 -18.07 -3.39
C SER A 182 25.38 -16.96 -4.34
N ASP A 183 24.63 -15.86 -4.35
CA ASP A 183 25.06 -14.62 -4.98
C ASP A 183 25.87 -13.83 -3.96
N ASP A 184 27.18 -14.08 -3.96
CA ASP A 184 28.16 -13.33 -3.18
C ASP A 184 28.35 -11.95 -3.83
N LYS A 185 27.55 -10.96 -3.41
CA LYS A 185 27.86 -9.55 -3.64
C LYS A 185 28.74 -9.06 -2.49
N GLU A 186 30.03 -9.03 -2.78
CA GLU A 186 31.09 -8.46 -1.96
C GLU A 186 30.83 -6.95 -1.76
N ALA A 187 30.09 -6.63 -0.70
CA ALA A 187 29.96 -5.28 -0.18
C ALA A 187 31.24 -4.95 0.60
N THR A 188 31.86 -3.82 0.28
CA THR A 188 32.97 -3.26 1.03
C THR A 188 32.57 -3.11 2.50
N VAL A 189 33.00 -4.04 3.36
CA VAL A 189 32.65 -4.04 4.78
C VAL A 189 33.34 -2.84 5.43
N ALA A 190 32.57 -1.79 5.71
CA ALA A 190 32.98 -0.78 6.67
C ALA A 190 33.24 -1.51 7.99
N THR A 191 34.50 -1.62 8.40
CA THR A 191 34.86 -2.30 9.63
C THR A 191 34.41 -1.44 10.81
N HIS A 192 33.31 -1.82 11.47
CA HIS A 192 32.88 -1.19 12.71
C HIS A 192 33.95 -1.37 13.80
N GLN A 193 34.15 -0.33 14.61
CA GLN A 193 35.14 -0.34 15.69
C GLN A 193 34.74 -1.26 16.84
N VAL A 194 33.43 -1.47 17.03
CA VAL A 194 32.90 -2.40 18.03
C VAL A 194 32.56 -3.71 17.36
N VAL A 195 33.33 -4.74 17.68
CA VAL A 195 33.11 -6.13 17.23
C VAL A 195 32.64 -6.94 18.42
N LYS A 196 31.37 -7.37 18.38
CA LYS A 196 30.75 -8.29 19.34
C LYS A 196 29.88 -9.28 18.59
N THR A 197 29.70 -10.49 19.14
CA THR A 197 28.78 -11.47 18.55
C THR A 197 27.32 -11.10 18.84
N GLU A 198 26.40 -11.68 18.08
CA GLU A 198 24.97 -11.46 18.31
C GLU A 198 24.52 -12.02 19.67
N GLU A 199 25.17 -13.08 20.17
CA GLU A 199 24.92 -13.63 21.52
C GLU A 199 25.36 -12.66 22.63
N GLU A 200 26.47 -11.96 22.45
CA GLU A 200 26.93 -10.93 23.39
C GLU A 200 25.95 -9.76 23.41
N TRP A 201 25.52 -9.29 22.23
CA TRP A 201 24.50 -8.25 22.14
C TRP A 201 23.17 -8.64 22.77
N ARG A 202 22.71 -9.89 22.60
CA ARG A 202 21.48 -10.39 23.26
C ARG A 202 21.58 -10.44 24.77
N LYS A 203 22.79 -10.58 25.33
CA LYS A 203 23.00 -10.59 26.79
C LYS A 203 23.05 -9.18 27.37
N GLU A 204 23.62 -8.24 26.62
CA GLU A 204 23.79 -6.85 27.09
C GLU A 204 22.55 -5.98 26.86
N LEU A 205 21.84 -6.18 25.75
CA LEU A 205 20.70 -5.36 25.36
C LEU A 205 19.38 -5.97 25.83
N PRO A 206 18.46 -5.18 26.40
CA PRO A 206 17.06 -5.59 26.57
C PRO A 206 16.44 -6.05 25.24
N THR A 207 15.50 -6.99 25.30
CA THR A 207 14.90 -7.63 24.12
C THR A 207 14.38 -6.62 23.09
N GLU A 208 13.67 -5.58 23.54
CA GLU A 208 13.09 -4.54 22.69
C GLU A 208 14.17 -3.70 22.01
N ARG A 209 15.24 -3.37 22.75
CA ARG A 209 16.39 -2.65 22.22
C ARG A 209 17.16 -3.49 21.23
N TYR A 210 17.36 -4.78 21.51
CA TYR A 210 18.02 -5.71 20.59
C TYR A 210 17.24 -5.81 19.27
N ALA A 211 15.91 -5.92 19.33
CA ALA A 211 15.08 -5.96 18.12
C ALA A 211 15.26 -4.70 17.26
N ILE A 212 15.36 -3.52 17.86
CA ILE A 212 15.55 -2.27 17.12
C ILE A 212 17.00 -2.14 16.65
N LEU A 213 17.97 -2.16 17.56
CA LEU A 213 19.38 -1.86 17.28
C LEU A 213 20.05 -2.91 16.38
N ARG A 214 19.63 -4.19 16.45
CA ARG A 214 20.29 -5.30 15.72
C ARG A 214 19.43 -5.89 14.62
N ASN A 215 18.10 -5.95 14.79
CA ASN A 215 17.19 -6.50 13.77
C ASN A 215 16.44 -5.42 12.96
N ALA A 216 16.82 -4.15 13.09
CA ALA A 216 16.22 -3.02 12.38
C ALA A 216 14.68 -2.93 12.55
N ALA A 217 14.17 -3.34 13.72
CA ALA A 217 12.78 -3.11 14.07
C ALA A 217 12.52 -1.61 14.33
N THR A 218 11.25 -1.23 14.32
CA THR A 218 10.81 0.14 14.63
C THR A 218 9.85 0.13 15.80
N GLU A 219 10.06 0.99 16.79
CA GLU A 219 9.13 1.16 17.90
C GLU A 219 7.80 1.77 17.43
N PRO A 220 6.66 1.48 18.08
CA PRO A 220 5.40 2.14 17.75
C PRO A 220 5.51 3.67 17.82
N PRO A 221 4.77 4.40 16.98
CA PRO A 221 4.76 5.86 17.07
C PRO A 221 4.26 6.32 18.43
N PHE A 222 4.86 7.39 18.96
CA PHE A 222 4.52 8.05 20.22
C PHE A 222 4.80 7.23 21.49
N SER A 223 5.41 6.04 21.40
CA SER A 223 5.71 5.22 22.60
C SER A 223 7.05 5.54 23.25
N GLY A 224 7.99 6.16 22.53
CA GLY A 224 9.35 6.40 22.98
C GLY A 224 9.46 7.51 24.04
N SER A 225 10.25 7.29 25.10
CA SER A 225 10.49 8.24 26.19
C SER A 225 11.08 9.58 25.72
N TYR A 226 11.92 9.56 24.69
CA TYR A 226 12.60 10.74 24.18
C TYR A 226 11.83 11.47 23.07
N THR A 227 10.68 10.96 22.65
CA THR A 227 9.84 11.59 21.61
C THR A 227 9.55 13.05 21.96
N TYR A 228 8.98 13.27 23.14
CA TYR A 228 8.60 14.59 23.64
C TYR A 228 9.56 15.20 24.66
N SER A 229 10.66 14.51 24.97
CA SER A 229 11.68 15.05 25.88
C SER A 229 12.31 16.32 25.29
N LYS A 230 12.50 17.32 26.15
CA LYS A 230 13.18 18.60 25.87
C LYS A 230 14.40 18.79 26.78
N GLU A 231 14.82 17.71 27.44
CA GLU A 231 15.97 17.76 28.35
C GLU A 231 17.26 18.02 27.57
N THR A 232 18.08 18.92 28.11
CA THR A 232 19.33 19.35 27.49
C THR A 232 20.40 18.28 27.69
N GLY A 233 21.06 17.86 26.61
CA GLY A 233 22.07 16.82 26.70
C GLY A 233 22.53 16.27 25.36
N ILE A 234 23.30 15.19 25.44
CA ILE A 234 23.81 14.47 24.27
C ILE A 234 23.07 13.15 24.15
N TYR A 235 22.46 12.91 22.99
CA TYR A 235 21.89 11.60 22.65
C TYR A 235 23.00 10.69 22.13
N ARG A 236 23.19 9.58 22.83
CA ARG A 236 24.19 8.55 22.55
C ARG A 236 23.53 7.30 21.97
N CYS A 237 24.29 6.51 21.23
CA CYS A 237 23.86 5.20 20.76
C CYS A 237 23.59 4.28 21.96
N GLY A 238 22.37 3.76 22.05
CA GLY A 238 21.95 2.87 23.13
C GLY A 238 22.60 1.48 23.13
N ALA A 239 23.51 1.21 22.19
CA ALA A 239 24.35 0.01 22.15
C ALA A 239 25.80 0.27 22.61
N CYS A 240 26.49 1.24 22.01
CA CYS A 240 27.93 1.45 22.22
C CYS A 240 28.29 2.79 22.89
N GLY A 241 27.30 3.63 23.23
CA GLY A 241 27.51 4.92 23.87
C GLY A 241 28.13 6.01 22.98
N ASN A 242 28.27 5.76 21.67
CA ASN A 242 28.77 6.75 20.72
C ASN A 242 27.89 8.02 20.73
N ALA A 243 28.47 9.21 20.74
CA ALA A 243 27.69 10.44 20.69
C ALA A 243 27.12 10.65 19.28
N LEU A 244 25.79 10.81 19.17
CA LEU A 244 25.09 10.85 17.87
C LEU A 244 24.47 12.22 17.61
N PHE A 245 23.67 12.73 18.56
CA PHE A 245 22.91 13.97 18.38
C PHE A 245 23.03 14.88 19.60
N ASP A 246 22.89 16.17 19.36
CA ASP A 246 22.83 17.20 20.40
C ASP A 246 21.38 17.62 20.60
N SER A 247 20.94 17.84 21.85
CA SER A 247 19.55 18.26 22.13
C SER A 247 19.18 19.57 21.44
N SER A 248 20.14 20.47 21.17
CA SER A 248 19.94 21.71 20.41
C SER A 248 19.47 21.49 18.97
N THR A 249 19.70 20.30 18.43
CA THR A 249 19.30 19.90 17.07
C THR A 249 17.94 19.19 17.05
N LYS A 250 17.40 18.86 18.22
CA LYS A 250 16.13 18.17 18.39
C LYS A 250 14.98 19.13 18.17
N TYR A 251 13.93 18.66 17.48
CA TYR A 251 12.71 19.43 17.29
C TYR A 251 11.48 18.51 17.25
N ASP A 252 10.30 19.10 17.39
CA ASP A 252 9.03 18.38 17.24
C ASP A 252 8.62 18.35 15.77
N SER A 253 8.69 17.18 15.16
CA SER A 253 8.27 16.95 13.77
C SER A 253 6.82 16.49 13.66
N GLY A 254 6.15 16.14 14.76
CA GLY A 254 4.85 15.48 14.76
C GLY A 254 4.86 14.04 14.21
N SER A 255 6.02 13.45 13.93
CA SER A 255 6.12 12.09 13.35
C SER A 255 5.77 10.98 14.34
N GLY A 256 5.93 11.26 15.63
CA GLY A 256 5.82 10.28 16.71
C GLY A 256 7.12 9.61 17.14
N TRP A 257 8.26 10.05 16.61
CA TRP A 257 9.59 9.62 17.02
C TRP A 257 10.53 10.82 17.24
N PRO A 258 11.55 10.73 18.11
CA PRO A 258 12.51 11.81 18.29
C PRO A 258 13.18 12.17 16.96
N SER A 259 13.14 13.48 16.66
CA SER A 259 13.59 14.03 15.38
C SER A 259 14.66 15.08 15.59
N PHE A 260 15.74 14.98 14.80
CA PHE A 260 16.87 15.92 14.81
C PHE A 260 17.12 16.43 13.39
N TYR A 261 17.59 17.67 13.24
CA TYR A 261 17.90 18.20 11.89
C TYR A 261 19.34 17.95 11.45
N GLU A 262 20.24 17.66 12.37
CA GLU A 262 21.64 17.35 12.06
C GLU A 262 22.28 16.43 13.12
N PRO A 263 23.25 15.59 12.74
CA PRO A 263 24.06 14.85 13.71
C PRO A 263 25.06 15.76 14.41
N LYS A 264 25.49 15.38 15.61
CA LYS A 264 26.53 16.09 16.36
C LYS A 264 27.87 16.12 15.61
N VAL A 265 28.21 15.03 14.92
CA VAL A 265 29.39 14.91 14.06
C VAL A 265 28.97 14.13 12.81
N ALA A 266 29.29 14.63 11.61
CA ALA A 266 28.89 13.98 10.37
C ALA A 266 29.35 12.51 10.27
N ASP A 267 30.54 12.20 10.78
CA ASP A 267 31.11 10.84 10.78
C ASP A 267 30.59 9.96 11.94
N ALA A 268 29.65 10.43 12.77
CA ALA A 268 29.06 9.58 13.81
C ALA A 268 28.06 8.55 13.22
N LEU A 269 27.55 8.82 12.03
CA LEU A 269 26.49 8.07 11.37
C LEU A 269 26.97 7.41 10.08
N GLU A 270 26.31 6.32 9.74
CA GLU A 270 26.40 5.67 8.44
C GLU A 270 25.01 5.68 7.80
N LEU A 271 24.94 6.10 6.54
CA LEU A 271 23.71 6.18 5.77
C LEU A 271 23.69 5.03 4.77
N VAL A 272 22.66 4.20 4.85
CA VAL A 272 22.51 2.98 4.02
C VAL A 272 21.18 3.03 3.29
N GLU A 273 21.17 2.71 2.00
CA GLU A 273 19.91 2.62 1.25
C GLU A 273 19.10 1.39 1.69
N ASP A 274 17.84 1.64 2.06
CA ASP A 274 16.90 0.65 2.58
C ASP A 274 15.74 0.47 1.61
N HIS A 275 15.66 -0.72 1.02
CA HIS A 275 14.61 -1.14 0.08
C HIS A 275 13.48 -1.96 0.73
N SER A 276 13.46 -2.05 2.07
CA SER A 276 12.45 -2.82 2.80
C SER A 276 11.05 -2.24 2.59
N HIS A 277 10.03 -3.11 2.73
CA HIS A 277 8.62 -2.75 2.61
C HIS A 277 8.22 -2.11 1.27
N GLY A 278 9.01 -2.32 0.20
CA GLY A 278 8.73 -1.77 -1.13
C GLY A 278 8.92 -0.25 -1.25
N MET A 279 9.65 0.36 -0.31
CA MET A 279 10.01 1.77 -0.32
C MET A 279 11.51 1.93 -0.52
N ILE A 280 11.96 3.09 -0.99
CA ILE A 280 13.38 3.48 -0.95
C ILE A 280 13.52 4.53 0.15
N ARG A 281 14.27 4.20 1.19
CA ARG A 281 14.56 5.08 2.33
C ARG A 281 16.06 5.08 2.60
N THR A 282 16.52 6.04 3.38
CA THR A 282 17.91 6.06 3.86
C THR A 282 17.92 5.68 5.33
N GLU A 283 18.34 4.46 5.63
CA GLU A 283 18.57 3.98 6.99
C GLU A 283 19.77 4.70 7.60
N VAL A 284 19.63 5.04 8.87
CA VAL A 284 20.68 5.65 9.69
C VAL A 284 21.18 4.62 10.68
N ARG A 285 22.47 4.29 10.59
CA ARG A 285 23.18 3.39 11.51
C ARG A 285 24.26 4.13 12.28
N CYS A 286 24.59 3.61 13.47
CA CYS A 286 25.75 4.07 14.22
C CYS A 286 27.02 3.57 13.53
N ARG A 287 27.86 4.48 13.02
CA ARG A 287 29.11 4.11 12.31
C ARG A 287 30.05 3.25 13.16
N ARG A 288 30.04 3.46 14.48
CA ARG A 288 30.95 2.81 15.44
C ARG A 288 30.63 1.32 15.66
N CYS A 289 29.36 0.93 15.70
CA CYS A 289 28.93 -0.44 16.06
C CYS A 289 27.94 -1.08 15.06
N GLY A 290 27.57 -0.36 14.01
CA GLY A 290 26.64 -0.83 12.97
C GLY A 290 25.18 -0.94 13.40
N SER A 291 24.83 -0.48 14.60
CA SER A 291 23.45 -0.63 15.10
C SER A 291 22.48 0.29 14.36
N HIS A 292 21.30 -0.23 14.02
CA HIS A 292 20.20 0.52 13.47
C HIS A 292 19.69 1.58 14.46
N LEU A 293 19.49 2.81 13.97
CA LEU A 293 18.99 3.92 14.77
C LEU A 293 17.61 4.37 14.28
N GLY A 294 17.43 4.49 12.97
CA GLY A 294 16.19 4.92 12.34
C GLY A 294 16.41 5.27 10.87
N HIS A 295 15.79 6.35 10.40
CA HIS A 295 15.88 6.82 9.00
C HIS A 295 16.06 8.33 8.91
N VAL A 296 16.65 8.80 7.81
CA VAL A 296 16.75 10.21 7.45
C VAL A 296 15.84 10.52 6.26
N PHE A 297 15.21 11.71 6.28
CA PHE A 297 14.28 12.18 5.27
C PHE A 297 14.58 13.64 4.91
N ASP A 298 14.29 14.05 3.67
CA ASP A 298 14.52 15.43 3.18
C ASP A 298 13.35 16.41 3.48
N ASP A 299 12.65 16.19 4.61
CA ASP A 299 11.50 16.99 5.06
C ASP A 299 11.76 17.69 6.41
N GLY A 300 13.03 17.99 6.68
CA GLY A 300 13.45 18.68 7.90
C GLY A 300 13.41 20.21 7.80
N PRO A 301 13.58 20.92 8.93
CA PRO A 301 13.67 22.37 8.96
C PRO A 301 15.01 22.87 8.40
N ALA A 302 15.10 24.18 8.17
CA ALA A 302 16.40 24.85 8.02
C ALA A 302 17.25 24.63 9.30
N PRO A 303 18.59 24.60 9.18
CA PRO A 303 19.41 24.92 8.02
C PRO A 303 19.65 23.76 7.04
N THR A 304 19.53 22.52 7.48
CA THR A 304 19.94 21.35 6.68
C THR A 304 18.85 20.83 5.74
N GLY A 305 17.57 21.06 6.05
CA GLY A 305 16.44 20.44 5.36
C GLY A 305 16.30 18.93 5.61
N GLN A 306 17.14 18.36 6.48
CA GLN A 306 17.13 16.92 6.79
C GLN A 306 16.40 16.67 8.11
N ARG A 307 15.71 15.53 8.20
CA ARG A 307 15.06 15.03 9.41
C ARG A 307 15.59 13.64 9.72
N PHE A 308 16.42 13.55 10.75
CA PHE A 308 16.87 12.29 11.35
C PHE A 308 15.79 11.82 12.33
N CYS A 309 14.98 10.86 11.89
CA CYS A 309 13.88 10.26 12.64
C CYS A 309 14.36 8.97 13.31
N MET A 310 14.69 9.04 14.60
CA MET A 310 15.34 7.95 15.33
C MET A 310 14.35 7.20 16.23
N ASN A 311 14.58 5.93 16.48
CA ASN A 311 13.87 5.22 17.56
C ASN A 311 14.37 5.72 18.91
N SER A 312 13.48 6.04 19.84
CA SER A 312 13.83 6.42 21.21
C SER A 312 14.59 5.31 21.93
N LEU A 313 14.18 4.05 21.74
CA LEU A 313 14.86 2.88 22.33
C LEU A 313 16.26 2.64 21.76
N ALA A 314 16.63 3.27 20.63
CA ALA A 314 17.98 3.19 20.07
C ALA A 314 18.93 4.25 20.65
N LEU A 315 18.43 5.15 21.51
CA LEU A 315 19.17 6.27 22.06
C LEU A 315 19.22 6.18 23.59
N ASP A 316 20.27 6.74 24.18
CA ASP A 316 20.36 7.09 25.59
C ASP A 316 20.69 8.58 25.71
N LEU A 317 19.99 9.30 26.58
CA LEU A 317 20.28 10.72 26.84
C LEU A 317 21.28 10.83 27.99
N ASP A 318 22.38 11.52 27.72
CA ASP A 318 23.37 11.97 28.71
C ASP A 318 23.07 13.44 29.04
N PRO A 319 22.32 13.73 30.11
CA PRO A 319 21.84 15.07 30.41
C PRO A 319 22.98 15.96 30.87
N VAL A 320 23.01 17.20 30.38
CA VAL A 320 23.90 18.23 30.90
C VAL A 320 23.13 18.97 32.00
N PRO A 321 23.61 18.98 33.26
CA PRO A 321 22.92 19.70 34.32
C PRO A 321 22.84 21.18 33.96
N GLU A 322 21.61 21.72 33.95
CA GLU A 322 21.42 23.16 33.89
C GLU A 322 22.07 23.76 35.12
N ASN A 323 23.13 24.54 34.94
CA ASN A 323 23.74 25.28 36.03
C ASN A 323 22.72 26.37 36.42
N PRO A 324 22.08 26.30 37.60
CA PRO A 324 21.13 27.34 37.98
C PRO A 324 21.96 28.59 38.28
N ALA A 325 22.01 29.51 37.32
CA ALA A 325 22.57 30.84 37.49
C ALA A 325 21.71 31.69 38.44
#